data_AF-A0A1S4A3A1-F1
#
_entry.id   AF-A0A1S4A3A1-F1
#
_cell.length_a   1.000
_cell.length_b   1.000
_cell.length_c   1.000
_cell.angle_alpha   90.00
_cell.angle_beta   90.00
_cell.angle_gamma   90.00
#
_symmetry.space_group_name_H-M   'P 1'
#
loop_
_entity.id
_entity.type
_entity.pdbx_description
1 polymer ?
#
loop_
_entity_poly.entity_id
_entity_poly.type
_entity_poly.pdbx_seq_one_letter_code
_entity_poly.pdbx_strand_id
1 'polypeptide(L)'
;MLWDLAPAWQGTTNHCLDEIKVTELLPSLVRATIDRYKKHHADSTSQGSVSEANTQYYQQEAAKLRRQIRDIQTYNRQIVGEALSSLSPRDLKNLEGKLEKAIGRVRSKKNELLFSEIELMQKREIDLQNANMYLRAKIAEVERAQQQMNLMPGGSEYNQQQQPMTTSQNYNDARNFLPVNLLEPNPHYSRHDDQTALQLV
;
A
#
# COMPACT_ATOMS: atom_id res chain seq x y z
N MET A 1 31.56 60.26 -90.35
CA MET A 1 32.86 59.99 -89.69
C MET A 1 32.78 60.72 -88.36
N LEU A 2 32.72 60.12 -87.17
CA LEU A 2 33.29 58.90 -86.66
C LEU A 2 32.22 58.15 -85.86
N TRP A 3 31.76 57.02 -86.37
CA TRP A 3 31.37 55.90 -85.53
C TRP A 3 32.51 54.93 -85.69
N ASP A 4 33.38 54.81 -84.69
CA ASP A 4 34.26 53.65 -84.46
C ASP A 4 35.21 53.94 -83.29
N LEU A 5 34.84 53.43 -82.10
CA LEU A 5 35.72 52.81 -81.09
C LEU A 5 34.90 52.42 -79.85
N ALA A 6 34.21 51.28 -79.94
CA ALA A 6 34.05 50.35 -78.81
C ALA A 6 35.32 49.47 -78.75
N PRO A 7 35.81 48.94 -77.60
CA PRO A 7 35.04 48.00 -76.76
C PRO A 7 35.41 47.98 -75.25
N ALA A 8 35.99 49.04 -74.68
CA ALA A 8 36.55 48.98 -73.31
C ALA A 8 35.51 48.99 -72.16
N TRP A 9 34.22 49.21 -72.46
CA TRP A 9 33.21 49.52 -71.43
C TRP A 9 32.15 48.44 -71.21
N GLN A 10 32.08 47.41 -72.06
CA GLN A 10 31.03 46.38 -71.96
C GLN A 10 31.24 45.37 -70.83
N GLY A 11 32.50 45.14 -70.41
CA GLY A 11 32.81 44.31 -69.23
C GLY A 11 32.53 45.04 -67.91
N THR A 12 32.80 46.34 -67.85
CA THR A 12 32.62 47.19 -66.67
C THR A 12 31.16 47.53 -66.41
N THR A 13 30.31 47.63 -67.45
CA THR A 13 28.87 47.85 -67.26
C THR A 13 28.18 46.66 -66.61
N ASN A 14 28.57 45.42 -66.93
CA ASN A 14 27.99 44.23 -66.31
C ASN A 14 28.44 44.09 -64.85
N HIS A 15 29.71 44.34 -64.56
CA HIS A 15 30.23 44.32 -63.18
C HIS A 15 29.58 45.39 -62.29
N CYS A 16 29.38 46.59 -62.84
CA CYS A 16 28.74 47.69 -62.12
C CYS A 16 27.22 47.44 -61.94
N LEU A 17 26.54 46.82 -62.91
CA LEU A 17 25.13 46.43 -62.78
C LEU A 17 24.92 45.28 -61.78
N ASP A 18 25.86 44.33 -61.69
CA ASP A 18 25.83 43.26 -60.69
C ASP A 18 26.15 43.81 -59.29
N GLU A 19 27.09 44.73 -59.14
CA GLU A 19 27.33 45.45 -57.88
C GLU A 19 26.14 46.32 -57.45
N ILE A 20 25.50 47.03 -58.38
CA ILE A 20 24.29 47.83 -58.09
C ILE A 20 23.11 46.93 -57.70
N LYS A 21 22.91 45.80 -58.39
CA LYS A 21 21.88 44.81 -58.02
C LYS A 21 22.13 44.22 -56.62
N VAL A 22 23.37 43.86 -56.32
CA VAL A 22 23.72 43.27 -55.01
C VAL A 22 23.56 44.29 -53.89
N THR A 23 23.99 45.54 -54.09
CA THR A 23 23.93 46.59 -53.06
C THR A 23 22.51 47.11 -52.78
N GLU A 24 21.60 47.15 -53.76
CA GLU A 24 20.20 47.52 -53.54
C GLU A 24 19.29 46.35 -53.09
N LEU A 25 19.54 45.12 -53.55
CA LEU A 25 18.69 43.97 -53.23
C LEU A 25 19.00 43.33 -51.86
N LEU A 26 20.26 43.38 -51.40
CA LEU A 26 20.67 42.82 -50.09
C LEU A 26 19.90 43.43 -48.91
N PRO A 27 19.78 44.76 -48.77
CA PRO A 27 19.04 45.36 -47.65
C PRO A 27 17.55 45.00 -47.66
N SER A 28 16.95 44.95 -48.86
CA SER A 28 15.56 44.53 -49.08
C SER A 28 15.33 43.07 -48.68
N LEU A 29 16.21 42.17 -49.11
CA LEU A 29 16.13 40.74 -48.81
C LEU A 29 16.37 40.44 -47.33
N VAL A 30 17.32 41.13 -46.71
CA VAL A 30 17.60 41.04 -45.27
C VAL A 30 16.38 41.52 -44.47
N ARG A 31 15.78 42.66 -44.85
CA ARG A 31 14.58 43.19 -44.20
C ARG A 31 13.39 42.25 -44.36
N ALA A 32 13.15 41.72 -45.56
CA ALA A 32 12.11 40.74 -45.82
C ALA A 32 12.31 39.43 -45.03
N THR A 33 13.56 39.01 -44.83
CA THR A 33 13.90 37.82 -44.04
C THR A 33 13.69 38.07 -42.55
N ILE A 34 14.06 39.25 -42.05
CA ILE A 34 13.79 39.69 -40.67
C ILE A 34 12.27 39.77 -40.41
N ASP A 35 11.51 40.33 -41.34
CA ASP A 35 10.05 40.48 -41.18
C ASP A 35 9.33 39.13 -41.23
N ARG A 36 9.76 38.21 -42.11
CA ARG A 36 9.29 36.81 -42.09
C ARG A 36 9.62 36.11 -40.78
N TYR A 37 10.84 36.29 -40.26
CA TYR A 37 11.25 35.71 -38.98
C TYR A 37 10.40 36.25 -37.82
N LYS A 38 10.21 37.57 -37.75
CA LYS A 38 9.35 38.22 -36.74
C LYS A 38 7.91 37.73 -36.79
N LYS A 39 7.35 37.57 -38.00
CA LYS A 39 5.99 37.06 -38.19
C LYS A 39 5.85 35.62 -37.72
N HIS A 40 6.78 34.74 -38.10
CA HIS A 40 6.78 33.35 -37.65
C HIS A 40 6.97 33.20 -36.14
N HIS A 41 7.77 34.08 -35.53
CA HIS A 41 7.98 34.10 -34.09
C HIS A 41 6.75 34.63 -33.32
N ALA A 42 6.04 35.61 -33.87
CA ALA A 42 4.79 36.10 -33.30
C ALA A 42 3.67 35.06 -33.36
N ASP A 43 3.56 34.28 -34.45
CA ASP A 43 2.57 33.22 -34.62
C ASP A 43 2.84 31.98 -33.72
N SER A 44 4.10 31.76 -33.34
CA SER A 44 4.52 30.71 -32.38
C SER A 44 4.03 30.93 -30.94
N THR A 45 3.55 32.14 -30.62
CA THR A 45 2.91 32.47 -29.34
C THR A 45 1.72 31.55 -29.02
N SER A 46 1.06 30.98 -30.03
CA SER A 46 -0.04 30.03 -29.82
C SER A 46 0.41 28.70 -29.19
N GLN A 47 1.59 28.17 -29.55
CA GLN A 47 2.17 26.99 -28.90
C GLN A 47 2.69 27.31 -27.49
N GLY A 48 3.28 28.50 -27.30
CA GLY A 48 3.65 29.01 -25.98
C GLY A 48 2.43 29.13 -25.05
N SER A 49 1.31 29.62 -25.58
CA SER A 49 0.04 29.77 -24.84
C SER A 49 -0.57 28.42 -24.44
N VAL A 50 -0.54 27.41 -25.31
CA VAL A 50 -1.03 26.05 -24.96
C VAL A 50 -0.11 25.39 -23.91
N SER A 51 1.22 25.52 -24.05
CA SER A 51 2.18 25.01 -23.06
C SER A 51 2.06 25.73 -21.72
N GLU A 52 1.83 27.03 -21.72
CA GLU A 52 1.64 27.85 -20.53
C GLU A 52 0.30 27.53 -19.85
N ALA A 53 -0.78 27.37 -20.61
CA ALA A 53 -2.08 26.93 -20.10
C ALA A 53 -2.00 25.53 -19.45
N ASN A 54 -1.29 24.59 -20.07
CA ASN A 54 -1.03 23.27 -19.48
C ASN A 54 -0.21 23.36 -18.20
N THR A 55 0.81 24.23 -18.18
CA THR A 55 1.63 24.45 -16.97
C THR A 55 0.80 25.01 -15.84
N GLN A 56 -0.06 26.01 -16.11
CA GLN A 56 -0.97 26.58 -15.12
C GLN A 56 -1.99 25.54 -14.63
N TYR A 57 -2.55 24.73 -15.52
CA TYR A 57 -3.45 23.64 -15.16
C TYR A 57 -2.80 22.66 -14.16
N TYR A 58 -1.59 22.17 -14.47
CA TYR A 58 -0.90 21.24 -13.57
C TYR A 58 -0.47 21.90 -12.25
N GLN A 59 -0.14 23.18 -12.26
CA GLN A 59 0.11 23.93 -11.02
C GLN A 59 -1.14 24.02 -10.14
N GLN A 60 -2.32 24.26 -10.72
CA GLN A 60 -3.59 24.29 -10.00
C GLN A 60 -3.95 22.92 -9.43
N GLU A 61 -3.82 21.85 -10.22
CA GLU A 61 -4.06 20.49 -9.74
C GLU A 61 -3.06 20.08 -8.64
N ALA A 62 -1.78 20.45 -8.77
CA ALA A 62 -0.81 20.23 -7.71
C ALA A 62 -1.16 21.01 -6.43
N ALA A 63 -1.63 22.26 -6.55
CA ALA A 63 -2.06 23.06 -5.40
C ALA A 63 -3.28 22.44 -4.71
N LYS A 64 -4.24 21.93 -5.48
CA LYS A 64 -5.42 21.21 -4.99
C LYS A 64 -5.05 19.92 -4.27
N LEU A 65 -4.17 19.10 -4.84
CA LEU A 65 -3.67 17.88 -4.19
C LEU A 65 -2.92 18.20 -2.89
N ARG A 66 -2.07 19.23 -2.88
CA ARG A 66 -1.39 19.68 -1.66
C ARG A 66 -2.37 20.11 -0.57
N ARG A 67 -3.48 20.76 -0.95
CA ARG A 67 -4.56 21.10 -0.01
C ARG A 67 -5.21 19.85 0.55
N GLN A 68 -5.61 18.90 -0.30
CA GLN A 68 -6.20 17.63 0.14
C GLN A 68 -5.29 16.86 1.10
N ILE A 69 -3.99 16.81 0.83
CA ILE A 69 -3.00 16.18 1.73
C ILE A 69 -3.02 16.86 3.11
N ARG A 70 -2.98 18.19 3.16
CA ARG A 70 -3.03 18.92 4.43
C ARG A 70 -4.34 18.70 5.19
N ASP A 71 -5.46 18.64 4.48
CA ASP A 71 -6.78 18.39 5.06
C ASP A 71 -6.83 16.99 5.67
N ILE A 72 -6.35 15.97 4.95
CA ILE A 72 -6.25 14.59 5.44
C ILE A 72 -5.31 14.49 6.64
N GLN A 73 -4.13 15.10 6.58
CA GLN A 73 -3.17 15.10 7.70
C GLN A 73 -3.75 15.77 8.94
N THR A 74 -4.49 16.87 8.75
CA THR A 74 -5.16 17.56 9.86
C THR A 74 -6.28 16.73 10.44
N TYR A 75 -7.08 16.08 9.60
CA TYR A 75 -8.11 15.16 10.04
C TYR A 75 -7.51 13.95 10.80
N ASN A 76 -6.39 13.40 10.32
CA ASN A 76 -5.68 12.30 10.98
C ASN A 76 -5.20 12.69 12.39
N ARG A 77 -4.67 13.90 12.57
CA ARG A 77 -4.33 14.44 13.89
C ARG A 77 -5.57 14.52 14.79
N GLN A 78 -6.68 15.02 14.25
CA GLN A 78 -7.93 15.16 15.00
C GLN A 78 -8.48 13.80 15.47
N ILE A 79 -8.52 12.77 14.62
CA ILE A 79 -9.02 11.45 15.01
C ILE A 79 -8.15 10.75 16.07
N VAL A 80 -6.88 11.11 16.21
CA VAL A 80 -6.00 10.63 17.28
C VAL A 80 -6.00 11.52 18.53
N GLY A 81 -6.84 12.57 18.53
CA GLY A 81 -7.01 13.48 19.68
C GLY A 81 -6.07 14.69 19.70
N GLU A 82 -5.34 14.94 18.61
CA GLU A 82 -4.46 16.10 18.47
C GLU A 82 -5.14 17.26 17.72
N ALA A 83 -4.61 18.49 17.85
CA ALA A 83 -5.08 19.67 17.11
C ALA A 83 -6.61 19.92 17.22
N LEU A 84 -7.22 19.59 18.36
CA LEU A 84 -8.66 19.73 18.59
C LEU A 84 -9.09 21.18 18.84
N SER A 85 -8.18 22.05 19.26
CA SER A 85 -8.46 23.46 19.57
C SER A 85 -8.95 24.27 18.37
N SER A 86 -8.70 23.81 17.15
CA SER A 86 -9.19 24.44 15.92
C SER A 86 -10.63 24.05 15.54
N LEU A 87 -11.24 23.08 16.25
CA LEU A 87 -12.59 22.60 15.95
C LEU A 87 -13.65 23.40 16.73
N SER A 88 -14.80 23.63 16.10
CA SER A 88 -15.96 24.15 16.81
C SER A 88 -16.55 23.08 17.75
N PRO A 89 -17.31 23.45 18.80
CA PRO A 89 -17.97 22.47 19.67
C PRO A 89 -18.87 21.49 18.90
N ARG A 90 -19.49 21.96 17.82
CA ARG A 90 -20.30 21.12 16.93
C ARG A 90 -19.45 20.08 16.20
N ASP A 91 -18.32 20.50 15.64
CA ASP A 91 -17.42 19.61 14.91
C ASP A 91 -16.73 18.61 15.83
N LEU A 92 -16.40 19.02 17.04
CA LEU A 92 -15.85 18.13 18.07
C LEU A 92 -16.85 17.03 18.45
N LYS A 93 -18.11 17.38 18.68
CA LYS A 93 -19.19 16.39 18.92
C LYS A 93 -19.41 15.45 17.73
N ASN A 94 -19.30 15.96 16.51
CA ASN A 94 -19.39 15.13 15.31
C ASN A 94 -18.20 14.16 15.19
N LEU A 95 -17.00 14.60 15.56
CA LEU A 95 -15.79 13.77 15.57
C LEU A 95 -15.90 12.66 16.62
N GLU A 96 -16.30 13.01 17.85
CA GLU A 96 -16.57 12.07 18.94
C GLU A 96 -17.55 10.97 18.50
N GLY A 97 -18.72 11.35 17.96
CA GLY A 97 -19.71 10.36 17.51
C GLY A 97 -19.23 9.49 16.35
N LYS A 98 -18.31 9.97 15.51
CA LYS A 98 -17.65 9.12 14.48
C LYS A 98 -16.69 8.12 15.10
N LEU A 99 -15.90 8.55 16.09
CA LEU A 99 -14.94 7.70 16.80
C LEU A 99 -15.67 6.63 17.62
N GLU A 100 -16.72 6.98 18.36
CA GLU A 100 -17.53 6.02 19.11
C GLU A 100 -18.09 4.91 18.21
N LYS A 101 -18.68 5.27 17.07
CA LYS A 101 -19.18 4.29 16.09
C LYS A 101 -18.08 3.42 15.51
N ALA A 102 -16.91 4.01 15.20
CA ALA A 102 -15.78 3.26 14.67
C ALA A 102 -15.23 2.26 15.70
N ILE A 103 -15.03 2.69 16.94
CA ILE A 103 -14.59 1.84 18.06
C ILE A 103 -15.61 0.73 18.33
N GLY A 104 -16.91 1.06 18.30
CA GLY A 104 -17.99 0.08 18.40
C GLY A 104 -17.85 -1.04 17.37
N ARG A 105 -17.64 -0.70 16.09
CA ARG A 105 -17.41 -1.68 15.01
C ARG A 105 -16.16 -2.55 15.25
N VAL A 106 -15.06 -1.95 15.70
CA VAL A 106 -13.83 -2.70 16.02
C VAL A 106 -14.08 -3.69 17.15
N ARG A 107 -14.76 -3.27 18.22
CA ARG A 107 -15.10 -4.12 19.36
C ARG A 107 -16.01 -5.27 18.95
N SER A 108 -17.07 -4.99 18.18
CA SER A 108 -17.97 -6.02 17.66
C SER A 108 -17.21 -7.05 16.83
N LYS A 109 -16.33 -6.62 15.92
CA LYS A 109 -15.56 -7.56 15.09
C LYS A 109 -14.58 -8.38 15.92
N LYS A 110 -13.92 -7.76 16.91
CA LYS A 110 -13.04 -8.48 17.84
C LYS A 110 -13.81 -9.55 18.61
N ASN A 111 -15.01 -9.22 19.11
CA ASN A 111 -15.84 -10.18 19.83
C ASN A 111 -16.29 -11.34 18.94
N GLU A 112 -16.72 -11.05 17.70
CA GLU A 112 -17.08 -12.08 16.71
C GLU A 112 -15.93 -13.07 16.47
N LEU A 113 -14.71 -12.55 16.29
CA LEU A 113 -13.52 -13.38 16.11
C LEU A 113 -13.16 -14.19 17.36
N LEU A 114 -13.27 -13.58 18.55
CA LEU A 114 -13.04 -14.29 19.81
C LEU A 114 -14.02 -15.44 20.01
N PHE A 115 -15.31 -15.23 19.72
CA PHE A 115 -16.30 -16.30 19.81
C PHE A 115 -16.02 -17.44 18.82
N SER A 116 -15.64 -17.10 17.58
CA SER A 116 -15.24 -18.10 16.58
C SER A 116 -14.01 -18.90 17.03
N GLU A 117 -13.03 -18.27 17.67
CA GLU A 117 -11.84 -18.94 18.19
C GLU A 117 -12.18 -19.86 19.37
N ILE A 118 -13.05 -19.41 20.29
CA ILE A 118 -13.51 -20.23 21.41
C ILE A 118 -14.21 -21.49 20.91
N GLU A 119 -15.10 -21.36 19.92
CA GLU A 119 -15.82 -22.50 19.33
C GLU A 119 -14.86 -23.49 18.66
N LEU A 120 -13.87 -22.97 17.92
CA LEU A 120 -12.83 -23.79 17.30
C LEU A 120 -12.02 -24.57 18.35
N MET A 121 -11.61 -23.91 19.44
CA MET A 121 -10.84 -24.54 20.52
C MET A 121 -11.65 -25.60 21.26
N GLN A 122 -12.94 -25.36 21.53
CA GLN A 122 -13.83 -26.33 22.15
C GLN A 122 -14.01 -27.58 21.27
N LYS A 123 -14.21 -27.40 19.96
CA LYS A 123 -14.27 -28.53 19.03
C LYS A 123 -12.98 -29.34 19.04
N ARG A 124 -11.83 -28.67 19.01
CA ARG A 124 -10.52 -29.32 19.05
C ARG A 124 -10.30 -30.10 20.35
N GLU A 125 -10.74 -29.54 21.48
CA GLU A 125 -10.70 -30.23 22.77
C GLU A 125 -11.49 -31.55 22.72
N ILE A 126 -12.72 -31.51 22.21
CA ILE A 126 -13.57 -32.70 22.07
C ILE A 126 -12.91 -33.74 21.16
N ASP A 127 -12.38 -33.33 20.00
CA ASP A 127 -11.71 -34.23 19.06
C ASP A 127 -10.49 -34.92 19.70
N LEU A 128 -9.69 -34.16 20.47
CA LEU A 128 -8.54 -34.69 21.21
C LEU A 128 -8.96 -35.64 22.33
N GLN A 129 -10.02 -35.30 23.08
CA GLN A 129 -10.57 -36.18 24.13
C GLN A 129 -11.05 -37.51 23.53
N ASN A 130 -11.77 -37.46 22.41
CA ASN A 130 -12.24 -38.64 21.68
C ASN A 130 -11.07 -39.52 21.20
N ALA A 131 -10.04 -38.91 20.59
CA ALA A 131 -8.84 -39.62 20.17
C ALA A 131 -8.10 -40.26 21.36
N ASN A 132 -8.00 -39.54 22.49
CA ASN A 132 -7.35 -40.06 23.68
C ASN A 132 -8.11 -41.26 24.28
N MET A 133 -9.44 -41.17 24.36
CA MET A 133 -10.31 -42.28 24.79
C MET A 133 -10.15 -43.51 23.89
N TYR A 134 -10.14 -43.31 22.57
CA TYR A 134 -9.92 -44.39 21.60
C TYR A 134 -8.58 -45.10 21.81
N LEU A 135 -7.50 -44.33 21.97
CA LEU A 135 -6.16 -44.88 22.20
C LEU A 135 -6.07 -45.64 23.52
N ARG A 136 -6.67 -45.13 24.60
CA ARG A 136 -6.73 -45.84 25.90
C ARG A 136 -7.46 -47.17 25.78
N ALA A 137 -8.58 -47.22 25.06
CA ALA A 137 -9.30 -48.45 24.80
C ALA A 137 -8.45 -49.45 23.99
N LYS A 138 -7.71 -48.98 22.98
CA LYS A 138 -6.80 -49.82 22.20
C LYS A 138 -5.63 -50.36 23.02
N ILE A 139 -5.05 -49.56 23.90
CA ILE A 139 -3.98 -50.01 24.81
C ILE A 139 -4.51 -51.12 25.72
N ALA A 140 -5.67 -50.92 26.36
CA ALA A 140 -6.27 -51.91 27.25
C ALA A 140 -6.57 -53.24 26.53
N GLU A 141 -7.00 -53.19 25.27
CA GLU A 141 -7.23 -54.38 24.45
C GLU A 141 -5.92 -55.14 24.15
N VAL A 142 -4.85 -54.43 23.76
CA VAL A 142 -3.54 -55.04 23.51
C VAL A 142 -2.97 -55.66 24.78
N GLU A 143 -3.09 -54.99 25.92
CA GLU A 143 -2.65 -55.51 27.22
C GLU A 143 -3.42 -56.77 27.61
N ARG A 144 -4.74 -56.82 27.41
CA ARG A 144 -5.54 -58.04 27.63
C ARG A 144 -5.14 -59.18 26.69
N ALA A 145 -4.87 -58.89 25.42
CA ALA A 145 -4.43 -59.90 24.45
C ALA A 145 -3.05 -60.47 24.81
N GLN A 146 -2.11 -59.62 25.25
CA GLN A 146 -0.79 -60.05 25.74
C GLN A 146 -0.91 -60.93 27.00
N GLN A 147 -1.76 -60.56 27.95
CA GLN A 147 -2.01 -61.38 29.14
C GLN A 147 -2.58 -62.76 28.78
N GLN A 148 -3.52 -62.83 27.83
CA GLN A 148 -4.08 -64.09 27.35
C GLN A 148 -3.04 -64.97 26.64
N MET A 149 -2.16 -64.39 25.82
CA MET A 149 -1.07 -65.11 25.16
C MET A 149 -0.05 -65.66 26.16
N ASN A 150 0.27 -64.92 27.23
CA ASN A 150 1.20 -65.36 28.28
C ASN A 150 0.64 -66.49 29.17
N LEU A 151 -0.66 -66.78 29.09
CA LEU A 151 -1.33 -67.84 29.86
C LEU A 151 -1.46 -69.16 29.08
N MET A 152 -1.02 -69.24 27.81
CA MET A 152 -0.91 -70.51 27.09
C MET A 152 0.42 -71.22 27.41
N PRO A 153 0.40 -72.47 27.92
CA PRO A 153 1.61 -73.24 28.15
C PRO A 153 2.12 -73.77 26.80
N GLY A 154 3.10 -73.09 26.18
CA GLY A 154 3.79 -73.63 25.00
C GLY A 154 4.42 -72.65 24.00
N GLY A 155 4.61 -71.37 24.33
CA GLY A 155 5.16 -70.39 23.38
C GLY A 155 6.23 -69.48 23.97
N SER A 156 7.29 -70.05 24.54
CA SER A 156 8.52 -69.29 24.79
C SER A 156 9.29 -69.13 23.49
N GLU A 157 9.92 -67.96 23.31
CA GLU A 157 10.94 -67.66 22.30
C GLU A 157 10.47 -67.10 20.94
N TYR A 158 9.82 -65.94 20.87
CA TYR A 158 10.10 -65.01 19.76
C TYR A 158 10.07 -63.53 20.18
N ASN A 159 11.27 -62.96 20.15
CA ASN A 159 11.61 -61.60 19.72
C ASN A 159 11.57 -60.43 20.72
N GLN A 160 12.67 -60.33 21.44
CA GLN A 160 13.32 -59.13 21.93
C GLN A 160 13.70 -58.20 20.75
N GLN A 161 12.83 -57.26 20.36
CA GLN A 161 13.17 -55.99 19.68
C GLN A 161 11.89 -55.22 19.30
N GLN A 162 11.44 -54.28 20.13
CA GLN A 162 10.65 -53.14 19.64
C GLN A 162 11.09 -51.86 20.37
N GLN A 163 11.94 -51.11 19.66
CA GLN A 163 12.30 -49.71 19.92
C GLN A 163 11.05 -48.80 19.77
N PRO A 164 11.05 -47.59 20.36
CA PRO A 164 9.87 -46.72 20.41
C PRO A 164 9.59 -46.07 19.04
N MET A 165 8.37 -46.23 18.52
CA MET A 165 7.91 -45.49 17.35
C MET A 165 7.59 -44.04 17.74
N THR A 166 8.52 -43.14 17.47
CA THR A 166 8.28 -41.69 17.48
C THR A 166 7.55 -41.28 16.19
N THR A 167 6.22 -41.25 16.20
CA THR A 167 5.45 -40.55 15.15
C THR A 167 5.09 -39.16 15.66
N SER A 168 6.11 -38.29 15.73
CA SER A 168 5.92 -36.84 15.82
C SER A 168 6.32 -36.27 14.47
N GLN A 169 5.40 -36.24 13.50
CA GLN A 169 5.48 -35.39 12.31
C GLN A 169 4.08 -35.25 11.68
N ASN A 170 3.24 -34.36 12.25
CA ASN A 170 2.23 -33.59 11.48
C ASN A 170 1.40 -32.63 12.36
N TYR A 171 2.05 -31.75 13.11
CA TYR A 171 1.39 -30.58 13.71
C TYR A 171 2.19 -29.31 13.40
N ASN A 172 2.39 -29.03 12.11
CA ASN A 172 3.00 -27.78 11.65
C ASN A 172 1.96 -26.74 11.17
N ASP A 173 0.72 -26.81 11.68
CA ASP A 173 -0.32 -25.81 11.36
C ASP A 173 -0.59 -24.83 12.52
N ALA A 174 0.41 -24.62 13.38
CA ALA A 174 0.34 -23.69 14.52
C ALA A 174 0.99 -22.33 14.24
N ARG A 175 1.31 -22.01 12.98
CA ARG A 175 2.09 -20.79 12.64
C ARG A 175 1.27 -19.54 12.34
N ASN A 176 -0.05 -19.54 12.58
CA ASN A 176 -0.86 -18.32 12.51
C ASN A 176 -1.30 -17.75 13.86
N PHE A 177 -0.73 -18.22 14.98
CA PHE A 177 -0.98 -17.57 16.27
C PHE A 177 -0.19 -16.26 16.35
N LEU A 178 -0.92 -15.15 16.45
CA LEU A 178 -0.37 -13.87 16.91
C LEU A 178 0.26 -14.10 18.29
N PRO A 179 1.53 -13.75 18.51
CA PRO A 179 2.16 -13.90 19.82
C PRO A 179 1.48 -12.98 20.82
N VAL A 180 0.74 -13.54 21.77
CA VAL A 180 0.23 -12.83 22.96
C VAL A 180 1.37 -12.71 23.97
N ASN A 181 2.43 -12.00 23.60
CA ASN A 181 3.52 -11.64 24.50
C ASN A 181 3.98 -10.22 24.13
N LEU A 182 3.24 -9.21 24.57
CA LEU A 182 3.70 -7.82 24.62
C LEU A 182 2.98 -6.97 25.69
N LEU A 183 2.43 -7.59 26.72
CA LEU A 183 1.97 -6.88 27.92
C LEU A 183 2.89 -7.29 29.08
N GLU A 184 3.87 -6.41 29.34
CA GLU A 184 4.68 -6.43 30.56
C GLU A 184 3.75 -6.44 31.80
N PRO A 185 4.05 -7.21 32.86
CA PRO A 185 3.27 -7.15 34.09
C PRO A 185 3.63 -5.86 34.85
N ASN A 186 2.72 -4.89 34.86
CA ASN A 186 2.78 -3.76 35.77
C ASN A 186 2.45 -4.25 37.20
N PRO A 187 3.33 -4.10 38.21
CA PRO A 187 3.22 -4.85 39.46
C PRO A 187 2.32 -4.17 40.51
N HIS A 188 1.32 -3.39 40.12
CA HIS A 188 0.42 -2.71 41.08
C HIS A 188 -1.02 -2.86 40.65
N TYR A 189 -1.68 -3.94 41.08
CA TYR A 189 -3.10 -3.86 41.44
C TYR A 189 -3.37 -4.75 42.64
N SER A 190 -3.70 -4.10 43.75
CA SER A 190 -4.23 -4.74 44.95
C SER A 190 -5.49 -5.52 44.60
N ARG A 191 -5.49 -6.77 45.05
CA ARG A 191 -6.61 -7.69 45.15
C ARG A 191 -7.81 -7.01 45.81
N HIS A 192 -8.88 -6.79 45.04
CA HIS A 192 -10.23 -6.70 45.57
C HIS A 192 -11.08 -7.70 44.81
N ASP A 193 -11.49 -8.73 45.53
CA ASP A 193 -12.60 -9.60 45.16
C ASP A 193 -13.85 -8.72 44.99
N ASP A 194 -14.45 -8.72 43.81
CA ASP A 194 -15.89 -8.57 43.67
C ASP A 194 -16.36 -9.15 42.34
N GLN A 195 -17.24 -10.15 42.45
CA GLN A 195 -17.99 -10.73 41.34
C GLN A 195 -18.81 -9.65 40.67
N THR A 196 -18.56 -9.38 39.39
CA THR A 196 -19.50 -8.64 38.54
C THR A 196 -19.97 -9.55 37.41
N ALA A 197 -21.21 -10.02 37.58
CA ALA A 197 -21.97 -10.73 36.57
C ALA A 197 -22.10 -9.85 35.31
N LEU A 198 -21.76 -10.42 34.16
CA LEU A 198 -21.93 -9.77 32.86
C LEU A 198 -23.43 -9.75 32.52
N GLN A 199 -24.08 -8.61 32.73
CA GLN A 199 -25.39 -8.33 32.13
C GLN A 199 -25.17 -7.81 30.71
N LEU A 200 -25.61 -8.61 29.74
CA LEU A 200 -25.71 -8.24 28.33
C LEU A 200 -26.86 -7.24 28.16
N VAL A 201 -26.57 -6.11 27.50
CA VAL A 201 -27.54 -5.27 26.78
C VAL A 201 -27.09 -5.19 25.33
#